data_AF-A0A660ULI4-F1
#
_entry.id   AF-A0A660ULI4-F1
#
_cell.length_a   1.000
_cell.length_b   1.000
_cell.length_c   1.000
_cell.angle_alpha   90.00
_cell.angle_beta   90.00
_cell.angle_gamma   90.00
#
_symmetry.space_group_name_H-M   'P 1'
#
loop_
_entity.id
_entity.type
_entity.pdbx_description
1 polymer ?
#
loop_
_entity_poly.entity_id
_entity_poly.type
_entity_poly.pdbx_seq_one_letter_code
_entity_poly.pdbx_strand_id
1 'polypeptide(L)'
;MKIQGGYVLIARQYDQSAIAQAPPLVQIMFLWLLRHANHSDRRCFNRVIKRGQCFTSYNQIQEGVSWMVGYRKMKPTKYQCENAMKWLRKATMVATQKTTRGFIVTICNYDRYQGQKNYKRTTNATTETTRAPQSTDTINKHYKHLNIETNKERALSKFQKPSAQAVSEYAESIGFQLDGRRFVDFYEAKGWLVGKNKM
;
A
#
# COMPACT_ATOMS: atom_id res chain seq x y z
N MET A 1 5.49 -14.12 28.79
CA MET A 1 6.16 -14.94 27.77
C MET A 1 6.37 -14.10 26.51
N LYS A 2 7.59 -14.03 25.94
CA LYS A 2 7.84 -13.32 24.67
C LYS A 2 7.64 -14.29 23.51
N ILE A 3 6.81 -13.93 22.53
CA ILE A 3 6.63 -14.73 21.31
C ILE A 3 7.86 -14.53 20.42
N GLN A 4 8.58 -15.61 20.16
CA GLN A 4 9.74 -15.60 19.26
C GLN A 4 9.28 -15.32 17.82
N GLY A 5 10.01 -14.48 17.09
CA GLY A 5 9.66 -14.09 15.72
C GLY A 5 8.71 -12.90 15.59
N GLY A 6 8.17 -12.38 16.70
CA GLY A 6 7.35 -11.16 16.71
C GLY A 6 5.95 -11.36 16.13
N TYR A 7 5.39 -10.30 15.56
CA TYR A 7 4.04 -10.28 14.98
C TYR A 7 3.96 -9.33 13.80
N VAL A 8 2.88 -9.46 13.02
CA VAL A 8 2.50 -8.51 11.97
C VAL A 8 1.19 -7.83 12.34
N LEU A 9 1.06 -6.55 12.05
CA LEU A 9 -0.16 -5.77 12.21
C LEU A 9 -0.98 -5.83 10.92
N ILE A 10 -2.28 -6.09 11.03
CA ILE A 10 -3.23 -5.96 9.91
C ILE A 10 -4.20 -4.86 10.30
N ALA A 11 -4.13 -3.73 9.59
CA ALA A 11 -5.04 -2.60 9.82
C ALA A 11 -6.44 -2.96 9.31
N ARG A 12 -7.50 -2.53 10.01
CA ARG A 12 -8.90 -2.75 9.57
C ARG A 12 -9.21 -2.17 8.19
N GLN A 13 -8.49 -1.12 7.77
CA GLN A 13 -8.58 -0.59 6.40
C GLN A 13 -8.18 -1.60 5.31
N TYR A 14 -7.56 -2.75 5.69
CA TYR A 14 -7.31 -3.87 4.80
C TYR A 14 -8.57 -4.31 4.07
N ASP A 15 -9.72 -4.33 4.74
CA ASP A 15 -11.00 -4.79 4.15
C ASP A 15 -11.48 -3.89 3.00
N GLN A 16 -11.03 -2.63 2.98
CA GLN A 16 -11.32 -1.64 1.94
C GLN A 16 -10.29 -1.64 0.81
N SER A 17 -9.20 -2.39 0.96
CA SER A 17 -8.11 -2.42 -0.01
C SER A 17 -8.42 -3.34 -1.18
N ALA A 18 -7.77 -3.11 -2.32
CA ALA A 18 -7.88 -3.98 -3.49
C ALA A 18 -7.50 -5.43 -3.18
N ILE A 19 -6.63 -5.66 -2.19
CA ILE A 19 -6.17 -7.02 -1.87
C ILE A 19 -7.23 -7.84 -1.12
N ALA A 20 -8.06 -7.22 -0.29
CA ALA A 20 -9.15 -7.96 0.38
C ALA A 20 -10.17 -8.54 -0.61
N GLN A 21 -10.31 -7.93 -1.79
CA GLN A 21 -11.17 -8.40 -2.88
C GLN A 21 -10.41 -9.22 -3.94
N ALA A 22 -9.11 -9.48 -3.73
CA ALA A 22 -8.30 -10.24 -4.68
C ALA A 22 -8.56 -11.75 -4.58
N PRO A 23 -8.18 -12.54 -5.61
CA PRO A 23 -8.27 -13.99 -5.54
C PRO A 23 -7.56 -14.57 -4.31
N PRO A 24 -8.05 -15.68 -3.70
CA PRO A 24 -7.53 -16.18 -2.43
C PRO A 24 -6.01 -16.39 -2.38
N LEU A 25 -5.43 -16.91 -3.47
CA LEU A 25 -3.98 -17.11 -3.56
C LEU A 25 -3.20 -15.79 -3.43
N VAL A 26 -3.70 -14.69 -3.99
CA VAL A 26 -3.08 -13.36 -3.89
C VAL A 26 -3.04 -12.91 -2.43
N GLN A 27 -4.16 -13.07 -1.72
CA GLN A 27 -4.28 -12.70 -0.31
C GLN A 27 -3.31 -13.49 0.56
N ILE A 28 -3.32 -14.83 0.41
CA ILE A 28 -2.46 -15.74 1.17
C ILE A 28 -0.99 -15.47 0.86
N MET A 29 -0.64 -15.27 -0.41
CA MET A 29 0.74 -14.93 -0.79
C MET A 29 1.21 -13.60 -0.20
N PHE A 30 0.37 -12.56 -0.19
CA PHE A 30 0.74 -11.30 0.43
C PHE A 30 0.91 -11.42 1.94
N LEU A 31 0.00 -12.11 2.62
CA LEU A 31 0.11 -12.35 4.06
C LEU A 31 1.40 -13.13 4.38
N TRP A 32 1.72 -14.14 3.57
CA TRP A 32 2.96 -14.89 3.68
C TRP A 32 4.19 -13.98 3.50
N LEU A 33 4.21 -13.15 2.45
CA LEU A 33 5.29 -12.20 2.19
C LEU A 33 5.46 -11.18 3.32
N LEU A 34 4.34 -10.64 3.84
CA LEU A 34 4.33 -9.69 4.96
C LEU A 34 4.92 -10.29 6.23
N ARG A 35 4.62 -11.56 6.52
CA ARG A 35 5.20 -12.30 7.65
C ARG A 35 6.68 -12.61 7.48
N HIS A 36 7.16 -12.74 6.25
CA HIS A 36 8.56 -13.06 5.94
C HIS A 36 9.41 -11.80 5.74
N ALA A 37 8.80 -10.63 5.55
CA ALA A 37 9.49 -9.36 5.49
C ALA A 37 10.16 -9.05 6.83
N ASN A 38 11.42 -8.62 6.78
CA ASN A 38 12.18 -8.32 7.98
C ASN A 38 11.56 -7.13 8.74
N HIS A 39 11.46 -7.24 10.06
CA HIS A 39 11.06 -6.13 10.93
C HIS A 39 12.25 -5.24 11.36
N SER A 40 13.47 -5.58 10.97
CA SER A 40 14.66 -4.76 11.12
C SER A 40 15.63 -5.11 10.01
N ASP A 41 16.57 -4.22 9.69
CA ASP A 41 17.61 -4.54 8.72
C ASP A 41 18.36 -5.81 9.15
N ARG A 42 18.53 -6.73 8.21
CA ARG A 42 19.18 -8.02 8.44
C ARG A 42 20.25 -8.25 7.40
N ARG A 43 21.46 -8.58 7.86
CA ARG A 43 22.53 -9.01 6.96
C ARG A 43 22.31 -10.46 6.55
N CYS A 44 22.36 -10.71 5.24
CA CYS A 44 22.25 -12.05 4.66
C CYS A 44 23.30 -12.16 3.55
N PHE A 45 24.26 -13.08 3.72
CA PHE A 45 25.46 -13.14 2.89
C PHE A 45 26.14 -11.76 2.79
N ASN A 46 26.52 -11.33 1.59
CA ASN A 46 27.15 -10.04 1.32
C ASN A 46 26.14 -8.90 1.08
N ARG A 47 24.89 -9.03 1.54
CA ARG A 47 23.84 -8.01 1.34
C ARG A 47 23.09 -7.70 2.62
N VAL A 48 22.60 -6.48 2.72
CA VAL A 48 21.66 -6.06 3.77
C VAL A 48 20.27 -6.10 3.17
N ILE A 49 19.41 -6.94 3.74
CA ILE A 49 17.98 -6.98 3.41
C ILE A 49 17.28 -6.07 4.41
N LYS A 50 16.75 -4.96 3.91
CA LYS A 50 16.20 -3.89 4.77
C LYS A 50 14.92 -4.32 5.47
N ARG A 51 14.54 -3.57 6.50
CA ARG A 51 13.19 -3.62 7.08
C ARG A 51 12.15 -3.47 5.96
N GLY A 52 11.08 -4.28 6.04
CA GLY A 52 10.04 -4.36 5.02
C GLY A 52 10.41 -5.15 3.76
N GLN A 53 11.60 -5.75 3.71
CA GLN A 53 12.04 -6.60 2.60
C GLN A 53 12.21 -8.06 3.01
N CYS A 54 12.02 -8.98 2.06
CA CYS A 54 12.42 -10.38 2.19
C CYS A 54 13.11 -10.87 0.92
N PHE A 55 14.11 -11.74 1.11
CA PHE A 55 14.69 -12.51 0.02
C PHE A 55 13.95 -13.83 -0.11
N THR A 56 13.42 -14.13 -1.29
CA THR A 56 12.63 -15.35 -1.52
C THR A 56 12.75 -15.86 -2.97
N SER A 57 12.05 -16.94 -3.26
CA SER A 57 11.93 -17.55 -4.58
C SER A 57 10.51 -18.12 -4.74
N TYR A 58 10.07 -18.38 -5.98
CA TYR A 58 8.76 -18.98 -6.20
C TYR A 58 8.62 -20.34 -5.53
N ASN A 59 9.68 -21.15 -5.48
CA ASN A 59 9.65 -22.44 -4.78
C ASN A 59 9.38 -22.28 -3.28
N GLN A 60 10.04 -21.31 -2.63
CA GLN A 60 9.82 -21.00 -1.21
C GLN A 60 8.41 -20.46 -0.96
N ILE A 61 7.89 -19.63 -1.86
CA ILE A 61 6.50 -19.14 -1.77
C ILE A 61 5.52 -20.31 -1.89
N GLN A 62 5.65 -21.15 -2.93
CA GLN A 62 4.76 -22.30 -3.17
C GLN A 62 4.72 -23.24 -1.96
N GLU A 63 5.88 -23.50 -1.37
CA GLU A 63 6.04 -24.31 -0.18
C GLU A 63 5.38 -23.64 1.04
N GLY A 64 5.63 -22.34 1.21
CA GLY A 64 5.12 -21.55 2.33
C GLY A 64 3.61 -21.29 2.32
N VAL A 65 2.97 -21.39 1.17
CA VAL A 65 1.50 -21.26 1.01
C VAL A 65 0.83 -22.60 0.68
N SER A 66 1.55 -23.71 0.83
CA SER A 66 1.00 -25.06 0.66
C SER A 66 0.02 -25.42 1.77
N TRP A 67 -0.89 -26.34 1.50
CA TRP A 67 -1.86 -26.86 2.46
C TRP A 67 -2.02 -28.38 2.30
N MET A 68 -2.60 -29.03 3.31
CA MET A 68 -2.88 -30.46 3.27
C MET A 68 -4.32 -30.71 2.82
N VAL A 69 -4.50 -31.69 1.94
CA VAL A 69 -5.80 -32.27 1.60
C VAL A 69 -5.71 -33.75 1.93
N GLY A 70 -6.25 -34.12 3.10
CA GLY A 70 -5.94 -35.41 3.72
C GLY A 70 -4.44 -35.53 3.97
N TYR A 71 -3.83 -36.61 3.48
CA TYR A 71 -2.38 -36.85 3.55
C TYR A 71 -1.57 -36.24 2.41
N ARG A 72 -2.22 -35.59 1.43
CA ARG A 72 -1.55 -35.01 0.27
C ARG A 72 -1.23 -33.55 0.51
N LYS A 73 0.01 -33.17 0.25
CA LYS A 73 0.44 -31.78 0.26
C LYS A 73 0.13 -31.11 -1.08
N MET A 74 -0.81 -30.18 -1.05
CA MET A 74 -1.18 -29.34 -2.18
C MET A 74 -0.39 -28.04 -2.13
N LYS A 75 0.07 -27.57 -3.29
CA LYS A 75 0.70 -26.26 -3.43
C LYS A 75 0.25 -25.62 -4.74
N PRO A 76 0.16 -24.29 -4.80
CA PRO A 76 -0.10 -23.62 -6.07
C PRO A 76 1.03 -23.92 -7.06
N THR A 77 0.71 -23.90 -8.34
CA THR A 77 1.70 -24.00 -9.40
C THR A 77 2.56 -22.74 -9.46
N LYS A 78 3.76 -22.83 -10.06
CA LYS A 78 4.64 -21.68 -10.23
C LYS A 78 3.96 -20.56 -11.03
N TYR A 79 3.23 -20.93 -12.07
CA TYR A 79 2.46 -20.00 -12.90
C TYR A 79 1.39 -19.24 -12.10
N GLN A 80 0.64 -19.94 -11.23
CA GLN A 80 -0.33 -19.30 -10.34
C GLN A 80 0.35 -18.30 -9.39
N CYS A 81 1.51 -18.66 -8.82
CA CYS A 81 2.28 -17.74 -7.98
C CYS A 81 2.85 -16.54 -8.78
N GLU A 82 3.29 -16.75 -10.01
CA GLU A 82 3.75 -15.67 -10.89
C GLU A 82 2.62 -14.69 -11.21
N ASN A 83 1.42 -15.19 -11.51
CA ASN A 83 0.25 -14.35 -11.76
C ASN A 83 -0.20 -13.59 -10.52
N ALA A 84 -0.19 -14.24 -9.34
CA ALA A 84 -0.46 -13.55 -8.08
C ALA A 84 0.59 -12.46 -7.79
N MET A 85 1.87 -12.73 -8.04
CA MET A 85 2.93 -11.74 -7.90
C MET A 85 2.80 -10.59 -8.92
N LYS A 86 2.38 -10.86 -10.16
CA LYS A 86 2.04 -9.83 -11.16
C LYS A 86 0.90 -8.95 -10.66
N TRP A 87 -0.15 -9.55 -10.11
CA TRP A 87 -1.28 -8.81 -9.52
C TRP A 87 -0.81 -7.89 -8.39
N LEU A 88 -0.03 -8.41 -7.44
CA LEU A 88 0.47 -7.63 -6.30
C LEU A 88 1.34 -6.43 -6.74
N ARG A 89 2.16 -6.61 -7.77
CA ARG A 89 2.94 -5.51 -8.36
C ARG A 89 2.05 -4.47 -9.02
N LYS A 90 1.06 -4.90 -9.81
CA LYS A 90 0.11 -3.99 -10.49
C LYS A 90 -0.71 -3.18 -9.48
N ALA A 91 -1.09 -3.80 -8.36
CA ALA A 91 -1.79 -3.15 -7.26
C ALA A 91 -0.87 -2.32 -6.34
N THR A 92 0.42 -2.16 -6.68
CA THR A 92 1.43 -1.44 -5.89
C THR A 92 1.59 -1.95 -4.45
N MET A 93 1.24 -3.21 -4.19
CA MET A 93 1.35 -3.83 -2.87
C MET A 93 2.78 -4.26 -2.57
N VAL A 94 3.51 -4.67 -3.61
CA VAL A 94 4.92 -5.09 -3.52
C VAL A 94 5.74 -4.59 -4.69
N ALA A 95 7.03 -4.37 -4.46
CA ALA A 95 8.04 -4.22 -5.48
C ALA A 95 9.00 -5.42 -5.46
N THR A 96 9.60 -5.76 -6.60
CA THR A 96 10.50 -6.93 -6.71
C THR A 96 11.80 -6.57 -7.41
N GLN A 97 12.92 -7.05 -6.90
CA GLN A 97 14.24 -6.95 -7.51
C GLN A 97 14.81 -8.34 -7.75
N LYS A 98 15.12 -8.68 -9.00
CA LYS A 98 15.73 -9.98 -9.34
C LYS A 98 17.14 -10.09 -8.77
N THR A 99 17.51 -11.30 -8.37
CA THR A 99 18.84 -11.63 -7.86
C THR A 99 19.23 -13.03 -8.30
N THR A 100 20.50 -13.41 -8.09
CA THR A 100 20.92 -14.80 -8.28
C THR A 100 20.14 -15.72 -7.34
N ARG A 101 19.53 -16.79 -7.87
CA ARG A 101 18.78 -17.82 -7.13
C ARG A 101 17.45 -17.37 -6.48
N GLY A 102 16.95 -16.17 -6.77
CA GLY A 102 15.72 -15.67 -6.18
C GLY A 102 15.44 -14.21 -6.52
N PHE A 103 14.70 -13.54 -5.65
CA PHE A 103 14.43 -12.12 -5.75
C PHE A 103 14.18 -11.53 -4.37
N ILE A 104 14.42 -10.23 -4.25
CA ILE A 104 14.06 -9.44 -3.08
C ILE A 104 12.67 -8.86 -3.33
N VAL A 105 11.75 -9.09 -2.40
CA VAL A 105 10.42 -8.47 -2.38
C VAL A 105 10.45 -7.36 -1.34
N THR A 106 9.97 -6.18 -1.71
CA THR A 106 9.73 -5.06 -0.81
C THR A 106 8.23 -4.89 -0.62
N ILE A 107 7.77 -4.90 0.62
CA ILE A 107 6.37 -4.60 0.95
C ILE A 107 6.18 -3.09 0.91
N CYS A 108 5.32 -2.61 0.02
CA CYS A 108 5.04 -1.18 -0.09
C CYS A 108 4.34 -0.68 1.19
N ASN A 109 4.69 0.53 1.64
CA ASN A 109 4.14 1.14 2.85
C ASN A 109 4.34 0.31 4.14
N TYR A 110 5.33 -0.58 4.20
CA TYR A 110 5.58 -1.43 5.37
C TYR A 110 5.68 -0.64 6.68
N ASP A 111 6.47 0.44 6.72
CA ASP A 111 6.65 1.22 7.94
C ASP A 111 5.39 1.94 8.40
N ARG A 112 4.55 2.38 7.47
CA ARG A 112 3.25 2.97 7.78
C ARG A 112 2.35 1.94 8.48
N TYR A 113 2.27 0.73 7.97
CA TYR A 113 1.34 -0.28 8.48
C TYR A 113 1.89 -1.11 9.64
N GLN A 114 3.21 -1.29 9.75
CA GLN A 114 3.86 -2.07 10.81
C GLN A 114 4.44 -1.19 11.94
N GLY A 115 4.41 0.14 11.78
CA GLY A 115 4.78 1.07 12.84
C GLY A 115 3.70 1.16 13.91
N GLN A 116 3.89 0.50 15.06
CA GLN A 116 2.93 0.55 16.19
C GLN A 116 2.54 1.97 16.61
N LYS A 117 3.48 2.92 16.52
CA LYS A 117 3.25 4.34 16.83
C LYS A 117 2.13 4.95 15.99
N ASN A 118 1.89 4.46 14.78
CA ASN A 118 0.86 4.96 13.87
C ASN A 118 -0.57 4.58 14.30
N TYR A 119 -0.73 3.64 15.24
CA TYR A 119 -2.02 3.22 15.78
C TYR A 119 -2.29 3.72 17.20
N LYS A 120 -1.27 4.31 17.85
CA LYS A 120 -1.47 4.91 19.16
C LYS A 120 -2.17 6.25 18.97
N ARG A 121 -3.30 6.43 19.65
CA ARG A 121 -3.93 7.75 19.77
C ARG A 121 -3.02 8.61 20.65
N THR A 122 -2.57 9.75 20.16
CA THR A 122 -1.89 10.75 21.00
C THR A 122 -2.89 11.29 22.01
N THR A 123 -2.85 10.79 23.24
CA THR A 123 -3.51 11.39 24.40
C THR A 123 -2.66 12.55 24.94
N ASN A 124 -2.31 13.50 24.08
CA ASN A 124 -1.75 14.76 24.54
C ASN A 124 -2.87 15.81 24.46
N ALA A 125 -3.92 15.59 25.25
CA ALA A 125 -4.59 16.73 25.86
C ALA A 125 -3.69 17.12 27.04
N THR A 126 -3.14 18.32 26.99
CA THR A 126 -2.40 18.94 28.08
C THR A 126 -3.21 18.83 29.37
N THR A 127 -2.84 17.92 30.26
CA THR A 127 -3.45 17.80 31.60
C THR A 127 -2.76 18.77 32.55
N GLU A 128 -3.21 20.02 32.51
CA GLU A 128 -3.31 20.83 33.73
C GLU A 128 -4.77 21.25 33.89
N THR A 129 -5.63 20.34 34.36
CA THR A 129 -6.74 20.73 35.24
C THR A 129 -7.19 19.53 36.05
N THR A 130 -7.10 19.67 37.37
CA THR A 130 -7.68 18.82 38.40
C THR A 130 -9.19 18.68 38.23
N ARG A 131 -9.71 17.44 38.11
CA ARG A 131 -10.96 16.98 38.75
C ARG A 131 -11.23 15.48 38.47
N ALA A 132 -11.78 14.84 39.50
CA ALA A 132 -11.89 13.39 39.75
C ALA A 132 -12.77 12.59 38.76
N PRO A 133 -12.65 11.25 38.70
CA PRO A 133 -13.23 10.43 37.64
C PRO A 133 -14.70 10.08 37.93
N GLN A 134 -15.57 10.24 36.93
CA GLN A 134 -16.85 9.53 36.90
C GLN A 134 -16.79 8.39 35.87
N SER A 135 -16.92 7.17 36.40
CA SER A 135 -17.28 5.97 35.66
C SER A 135 -18.79 5.97 35.41
N THR A 136 -19.22 5.62 34.21
CA THR A 136 -20.20 4.53 33.96
C THR A 136 -20.30 4.23 32.47
N ASP A 137 -20.33 2.93 32.17
CA ASP A 137 -20.67 2.35 30.87
C ASP A 137 -22.05 2.82 30.37
N THR A 138 -22.16 3.15 29.08
CA THR A 138 -23.28 2.73 28.22
C THR A 138 -22.88 2.91 26.75
N ILE A 139 -22.86 1.80 26.01
CA ILE A 139 -22.83 1.77 24.55
C ILE A 139 -24.11 2.42 24.03
N ASN A 140 -24.03 3.50 23.26
CA ASN A 140 -25.13 3.86 22.38
C ASN A 140 -24.67 4.42 21.03
N LYS A 141 -25.23 3.81 19.98
CA LYS A 141 -25.01 4.09 18.56
C LYS A 141 -25.53 5.48 18.21
N HIS A 142 -24.69 6.32 17.62
CA HIS A 142 -25.18 7.39 16.73
C HIS A 142 -24.10 7.77 15.71
N TYR A 143 -24.24 7.27 14.47
CA TYR A 143 -23.52 7.84 13.34
C TYR A 143 -24.14 9.22 13.03
N LYS A 144 -23.42 10.30 13.32
CA LYS A 144 -23.67 11.63 12.73
C LYS A 144 -22.37 12.11 12.08
N HIS A 145 -22.53 12.61 10.86
CA HIS A 145 -21.54 13.24 9.99
C HIS A 145 -20.49 14.05 10.77
N LEU A 146 -19.21 13.80 10.48
CA LEU A 146 -18.12 14.71 10.81
C LEU A 146 -17.66 15.42 9.53
N ASN A 147 -18.12 16.66 9.40
CA ASN A 147 -17.37 17.70 8.71
C ASN A 147 -16.00 17.83 9.38
N ILE A 148 -14.93 17.65 8.61
CA ILE A 148 -13.57 17.99 9.06
C ILE A 148 -13.12 19.18 8.21
N GLU A 149 -13.32 20.38 8.74
CA GLU A 149 -12.60 21.55 8.28
C GLU A 149 -11.19 21.57 8.89
N THR A 150 -10.23 21.46 7.98
CA THR A 150 -8.97 22.23 7.89
C THR A 150 -7.91 22.11 9.00
N ASN A 151 -6.80 21.47 8.61
CA ASN A 151 -5.44 21.98 8.86
C ASN A 151 -4.67 21.84 7.54
N LYS A 152 -4.69 22.86 6.67
CA LYS A 152 -3.64 23.89 6.54
C LYS A 152 -2.23 23.30 6.45
N GLU A 153 -1.94 22.64 5.32
CA GLU A 153 -0.58 22.51 4.74
C GLU A 153 -0.56 21.79 3.39
N ARG A 154 -1.70 21.26 2.92
CA ARG A 154 -1.94 21.02 1.50
C ARG A 154 -2.93 22.04 0.98
N ALA A 155 -2.50 23.28 0.85
CA ALA A 155 -3.05 24.10 -0.21
C ALA A 155 -2.83 23.30 -1.49
N LEU A 156 -3.92 22.75 -2.03
CA LEU A 156 -3.97 22.14 -3.34
C LEU A 156 -3.14 23.02 -4.28
N SER A 157 -2.07 22.49 -4.86
CA SER A 157 -1.48 23.12 -6.03
C SER A 157 -2.63 23.23 -7.04
N LYS A 158 -3.24 24.42 -7.13
CA LYS A 158 -4.33 24.66 -8.08
C LYS A 158 -3.78 24.26 -9.44
N PHE A 159 -4.55 23.48 -10.18
CA PHE A 159 -4.13 23.03 -11.50
C PHE A 159 -3.68 24.23 -12.33
N GLN A 160 -2.44 24.14 -12.84
CA GLN A 160 -1.87 25.16 -13.71
C GLN A 160 -2.04 24.66 -15.13
N LYS A 161 -2.73 25.47 -15.95
CA LYS A 161 -2.92 25.18 -17.37
C LYS A 161 -1.53 25.07 -18.02
N PRO A 162 -1.18 23.94 -18.66
CA PRO A 162 0.09 23.80 -19.34
C PRO A 162 0.15 24.70 -20.58
N SER A 163 1.36 25.12 -20.97
CA SER A 163 1.57 25.78 -22.26
C SER A 163 1.55 24.75 -23.40
N ALA A 164 1.15 25.18 -24.60
CA ALA A 164 1.14 24.31 -25.78
C ALA A 164 2.52 23.68 -26.04
N GLN A 165 3.59 24.46 -25.83
CA GLN A 165 4.97 23.98 -25.97
C GLN A 165 5.29 22.85 -24.98
N ALA A 166 4.97 23.03 -23.68
CA ALA A 166 5.23 22.02 -22.67
C ALA A 166 4.47 20.71 -22.95
N VAL A 167 3.26 20.81 -23.51
CA VAL A 167 2.47 19.64 -23.92
C VAL A 167 3.13 18.88 -25.07
N SER A 168 3.61 19.60 -26.09
CA SER A 168 4.29 19.00 -27.24
C SER A 168 5.63 18.36 -26.84
N GLU A 169 6.46 19.05 -26.08
CA GLU A 169 7.73 18.52 -25.58
C GLU A 169 7.53 17.27 -24.73
N TYR A 170 6.51 17.28 -23.86
CA TYR A 170 6.18 16.11 -23.06
C TYR A 170 5.71 14.93 -23.91
N ALA A 171 4.85 15.17 -24.90
CA ALA A 171 4.36 14.12 -25.80
C ALA A 171 5.51 13.49 -26.60
N GLU A 172 6.43 14.31 -27.14
CA GLU A 172 7.63 13.83 -27.82
C GLU A 172 8.53 13.01 -26.88
N SER A 173 8.69 13.45 -25.62
CA SER A 173 9.51 12.74 -24.63
C SER A 173 9.03 11.31 -24.35
N ILE A 174 7.74 11.05 -24.51
CA ILE A 174 7.13 9.72 -24.33
C ILE A 174 6.92 8.99 -25.67
N GLY A 175 7.44 9.52 -26.78
CA GLY A 175 7.31 8.95 -28.12
C GLY A 175 5.90 9.06 -28.71
N PHE A 176 5.13 10.07 -28.29
CA PHE A 176 3.75 10.29 -28.73
C PHE A 176 3.65 11.57 -29.57
N GLN A 177 3.01 11.48 -30.74
CA GLN A 177 2.82 12.63 -31.62
C GLN A 177 1.56 13.40 -31.22
N LEU A 178 1.73 14.60 -30.65
CA LEU A 178 0.62 15.46 -30.20
C LEU A 178 0.88 16.93 -30.56
N ASP A 179 -0.11 17.56 -31.20
CA ASP A 179 -0.14 19.01 -31.35
C ASP A 179 -0.64 19.65 -30.04
N GLY A 180 0.30 20.25 -29.29
CA GLY A 180 0.03 20.86 -28.00
C GLY A 180 -0.92 22.05 -28.07
N ARG A 181 -0.98 22.76 -29.21
CA ARG A 181 -1.89 23.91 -29.38
C ARG A 181 -3.32 23.43 -29.49
N ARG A 182 -3.56 22.43 -30.35
CA ARG A 182 -4.87 21.76 -30.43
C ARG A 182 -5.32 21.14 -29.10
N PHE A 183 -4.39 20.56 -28.35
CA PHE A 183 -4.68 20.00 -27.03
C PHE A 183 -5.15 21.08 -26.04
N VAL A 184 -4.41 22.18 -25.94
CA VAL A 184 -4.74 23.28 -25.02
C VAL A 184 -6.06 23.95 -25.42
N ASP A 185 -6.25 24.25 -26.71
CA ASP A 185 -7.48 24.91 -27.21
C ASP A 185 -8.73 24.08 -26.91
N PHE A 186 -8.65 22.75 -27.04
CA PHE A 186 -9.75 21.85 -26.71
C PHE A 186 -10.16 21.93 -25.23
N TYR A 187 -9.18 21.91 -24.32
CA TYR A 187 -9.47 21.98 -22.88
C TYR A 187 -9.84 23.39 -22.43
N GLU A 188 -9.34 24.43 -23.10
CA GLU A 188 -9.76 25.82 -22.86
C GLU A 188 -11.24 25.99 -23.22
N ALA A 189 -11.67 25.50 -24.39
CA ALA A 189 -13.07 25.53 -24.82
C ALA A 189 -14.00 24.72 -23.89
N LYS A 190 -13.48 23.67 -23.26
CA LYS A 190 -14.20 22.87 -22.25
C LYS A 190 -14.12 23.42 -20.82
N GLY A 191 -13.45 24.55 -20.60
CA GLY A 191 -13.28 25.11 -19.25
C GLY A 191 -12.47 24.22 -18.30
N TRP A 192 -11.59 23.37 -18.84
CA TRP A 192 -10.75 22.42 -18.11
C TRP A 192 -11.54 21.43 -17.26
N LEU A 193 -12.53 20.78 -17.87
CA LEU A 193 -13.36 19.73 -17.27
C LEU A 193 -12.92 18.32 -17.75
N VAL A 194 -12.89 17.36 -16.83
CA VAL A 194 -12.87 15.92 -17.14
C VAL A 194 -14.15 15.29 -16.58
N GLY A 195 -15.06 14.92 -17.48
CA GLY A 195 -16.41 14.53 -17.11
C GLY A 195 -17.17 15.71 -16.49
N LYS A 196 -17.67 15.54 -15.26
CA LYS A 196 -18.39 16.60 -14.52
C LYS A 196 -17.49 17.41 -13.57
N ASN A 197 -16.21 17.07 -13.47
CA ASN A 197 -15.29 17.67 -12.50
C ASN A 197 -14.29 18.61 -13.19
N LYS A 198 -13.99 19.75 -12.55
CA LYS A 198 -12.96 20.71 -13.00
C LYS A 198 -11.57 20.24 -12.56
N MET A 199 -10.61 20.35 -13.47
CA MET A 199 -9.19 20.05 -13.22
C MET A 199 -8.58 21.06 -12.25
#